data_AF-A0A3B8VZF0-F1
#
_entry.id   AF-A0A3B8VZF0-F1
#
_cell.length_a   1.000
_cell.length_b   1.000
_cell.length_c   1.000
_cell.angle_alpha   90.00
_cell.angle_beta   90.00
_cell.angle_gamma   90.00
#
_symmetry.space_group_name_H-M   'P 1'
#
loop_
_entity.id
_entity.type
_entity.pdbx_description
1 polymer ?
#
loop_
_entity_poly.entity_id
_entity_poly.type
_entity_poly.pdbx_seq_one_letter_code
_entity_poly.pdbx_strand_id
1 'polypeptide(L)' 'MGLREGDLTLDIASGSGLFSRRMAQLGAQVVAIDASKVFLERAKARAIEYEDRIQYALMDATDRDQF' A
#
# COMPACT_ATOMS: atom_id res chain seq x y z
N MET A 1 -4.12 -12.07 -10.29
CA MET A 1 -3.63 -12.27 -8.92
C MET A 1 -4.65 -13.13 -8.22
N GLY A 2 -4.31 -14.33 -7.75
CA GLY A 2 -5.25 -15.24 -7.07
C GLY A 2 -5.58 -14.80 -5.65
N LEU A 3 -5.75 -13.50 -5.44
CA LEU A 3 -6.07 -12.89 -4.16
C LEU A 3 -7.51 -13.21 -3.79
N ARG A 4 -7.73 -13.50 -2.52
CA ARG A 4 -9.03 -13.73 -1.92
C ARG A 4 -9.30 -12.61 -0.92
N GLU A 5 -10.58 -12.41 -0.64
CA GLU A 5 -10.99 -11.52 0.43
C GLU A 5 -10.34 -11.94 1.76
N GLY A 6 -9.82 -10.97 2.50
CA GLY A 6 -9.13 -11.18 3.77
C GLY A 6 -7.66 -11.58 3.65
N ASP A 7 -7.12 -11.84 2.45
CA ASP A 7 -5.67 -12.04 2.29
C ASP A 7 -4.91 -10.77 2.73
N LEU A 8 -3.79 -10.94 3.43
CA LEU A 8 -2.89 -9.86 3.83
C LEU A 8 -1.74 -9.75 2.81
N THR A 9 -1.53 -8.55 2.26
CA THR A 9 -0.50 -8.30 1.23
C THR A 9 0.43 -7.16 1.62
N LEU A 10 1.67 -7.24 1.12
CA LEU A 10 2.69 -6.20 1.22
C LEU A 10 3.02 -5.68 -0.18
N ASP A 11 2.85 -4.37 -0.38
CA ASP A 11 3.14 -3.65 -1.63
C ASP A 11 4.39 -2.77 -1.43
N ILE A 12 5.54 -3.22 -1.93
CA ILE A 12 6.84 -2.53 -1.78
C ILE A 12 7.10 -1.66 -3.01
N ALA A 13 7.52 -0.42 -2.79
CA ALA A 13 7.60 0.60 -3.83
C ALA A 13 6.23 0.83 -4.48
N SER A 14 5.22 0.96 -3.62
CA SER A 14 3.79 1.08 -3.97
C SER A 14 3.47 2.31 -4.84
N GLY A 15 4.39 3.26 -4.93
CA GLY A 15 4.23 4.52 -5.66
C GLY A 15 2.94 5.21 -5.23
N SER A 16 2.13 5.63 -6.21
CA SER A 16 0.86 6.29 -5.92
C SER A 16 -0.33 5.36 -5.65
N GLY A 17 -0.06 4.10 -5.30
CA GLY A 17 -1.06 3.15 -4.78
C GLY A 17 -1.97 2.53 -5.83
N LEU A 18 -1.50 2.28 -7.06
CA LEU A 18 -2.34 1.63 -8.08
C LEU A 18 -2.67 0.18 -7.70
N PHE A 19 -1.65 -0.62 -7.39
CA PHE A 19 -1.84 -2.02 -7.02
C PHE A 19 -2.45 -2.15 -5.63
N SER A 20 -2.04 -1.32 -4.67
CA SER A 20 -2.63 -1.32 -3.33
C SER A 20 -4.15 -1.16 -3.38
N ARG A 21 -4.66 -0.19 -4.16
CA ARG A 21 -6.11 -0.01 -4.35
C ARG A 21 -6.77 -1.17 -5.08
N ARG A 22 -6.10 -1.74 -6.09
CA ARG A 22 -6.63 -2.90 -6.81
C ARG A 22 -6.73 -4.13 -5.90
N MET A 23 -5.78 -4.33 -4.99
CA MET A 23 -5.80 -5.41 -4.01
C MET A 23 -6.90 -5.19 -2.96
N ALA A 24 -7.04 -3.97 -2.43
CA ALA A 24 -8.10 -3.63 -1.48
C ALA A 24 -9.51 -3.78 -2.10
N GLN A 25 -9.67 -3.41 -3.37
CA GLN A 25 -10.93 -3.62 -4.12
C GLN A 25 -11.30 -5.11 -4.22
N LEU A 26 -10.32 -6.02 -4.22
CA LEU A 26 -10.54 -7.48 -4.19
C LEU A 26 -10.80 -8.02 -2.78
N GLY A 27 -10.84 -7.14 -1.78
CA GLY A 27 -11.11 -7.50 -0.39
C GLY A 27 -9.87 -7.81 0.44
N ALA A 28 -8.66 -7.62 -0.09
CA ALA A 28 -7.42 -7.83 0.66
C ALA A 28 -7.18 -6.72 1.70
N GLN A 29 -6.40 -7.05 2.73
CA GLN A 29 -5.76 -6.10 3.64
C GLN A 29 -4.37 -5.80 3.12
N VAL A 30 -4.01 -4.52 2.98
CA VAL A 30 -2.78 -4.11 2.29
C VAL A 30 -1.92 -3.25 3.20
N VAL A 31 -0.66 -3.62 3.36
CA VAL A 31 0.39 -2.74 3.85
C VAL A 31 1.18 -2.26 2.64
N ALA A 32 1.21 -0.96 2.40
CA ALA A 32 1.87 -0.35 1.25
C ALA A 32 3.00 0.57 1.73
N ILE A 33 4.20 0.36 1.20
CA ILE A 33 5.37 1.17 1.54
C ILE A 33 5.97 1.82 0.29
N ASP A 34 6.51 3.02 0.46
CA ASP A 34 7.28 3.71 -0.56
C ASP A 34 8.26 4.69 0.10
N ALA A 35 9.42 4.93 -0.51
CA ALA A 35 10.40 5.89 -0.01
C ALA A 35 10.02 7.35 -0.37
N SER A 36 9.08 7.56 -1.30
CA SER A 36 8.64 8.87 -1.76
C SER A 36 7.40 9.35 -0.99
N LYS A 37 7.63 10.34 -0.11
CA LYS A 37 6.54 11.03 0.59
C LYS A 37 5.47 11.58 -0.36
N VAL A 38 5.89 12.17 -1.49
CA VAL A 38 4.95 12.75 -2.48
C VAL A 38 4.05 11.67 -3.09
N PHE A 39 4.57 10.46 -3.30
CA PHE A 39 3.75 9.37 -3.80
C PHE A 39 2.77 8.87 -2.76
N LEU A 40 3.17 8.73 -1.50
CA LEU A 40 2.27 8.31 -0.43
C LEU A 40 1.12 9.29 -0.18
N GLU A 41 1.38 10.60 -0.21
CA GLU A 41 0.29 11.59 -0.07
C GLU A 41 -0.73 11.45 -1.21
N ARG A 42 -0.26 11.24 -2.45
CA ARG A 42 -1.15 10.98 -3.60
C ARG A 42 -1.88 9.64 -3.46
N ALA A 43 -1.22 8.61 -2.92
CA ALA A 43 -1.81 7.30 -2.72
C ALA A 43 -2.96 7.36 -1.71
N LYS A 44 -2.72 7.99 -0.55
CA LYS A 44 -3.73 8.24 0.49
C LYS A 44 -4.93 9.02 -0.04
N ALA A 45 -4.68 10.17 -0.70
CA ALA A 45 -5.75 11.00 -1.26
C ALA A 45 -6.63 10.27 -2.30
N ARG A 46 -6.10 9.22 -2.94
CA ARG A 46 -6.79 8.41 -3.97
C ARG A 46 -7.42 7.13 -3.43
N ALA A 47 -7.22 6.82 -2.16
CA ALA A 47 -7.59 5.57 -1.51
C ALA A 47 -8.54 5.79 -0.32
N ILE A 48 -9.19 6.95 -0.23
CA ILE A 48 -10.12 7.31 0.87
C ILE A 48 -11.19 6.22 1.07
N GLU A 49 -11.71 5.65 -0.03
CA GLU A 49 -12.70 4.57 0.00
C GLU A 49 -12.18 3.23 0.56
N TYR A 50 -10.86 3.09 0.75
CA TYR A 50 -10.19 1.89 1.27
C TYR A 50 -9.32 2.20 2.49
N GLU A 51 -9.58 3.30 3.22
CA GLU A 51 -8.80 3.68 4.41
C GLU A 51 -8.80 2.61 5.51
N ASP A 52 -9.85 1.78 5.58
CA ASP A 52 -9.97 0.64 6.50
C ASP A 52 -9.23 -0.62 6.03
N ARG A 53 -8.71 -0.62 4.79
CA ARG A 53 -8.06 -1.78 4.16
C ARG A 53 -6.62 -1.54 3.74
N ILE A 54 -6.19 -0.29 3.58
CA ILE A 54 -4.85 0.05 3.13
C ILE A 54 -4.14 0.91 4.17
N GLN A 55 -3.04 0.39 4.70
CA GLN A 55 -2.12 1.14 5.53
C GLN A 55 -0.89 1.56 4.70
N TYR A 56 -0.63 2.88 4.65
CA TYR A 56 0.55 3.43 3.98
C TYR A 56 1.64 3.83 4.98
N ALA A 57 2.89 3.45 4.73
CA ALA A 57 4.05 3.87 5.51
C ALA A 57 5.20 4.38 4.62
N LEU A 58 5.85 5.46 5.06
CA LEU A 58 7.07 5.97 4.43
C LEU A 58 8.23 5.10 4.89
N MET A 59 8.81 4.34 3.97
CA MET A 59 9.90 3.42 4.27
C MET A 59 10.76 3.21 3.03
N ASP A 60 12.08 3.21 3.23
CA ASP A 60 13.01 2.73 2.22
C ASP A 60 13.33 1.26 2.49
N ALA A 61 12.76 0.36 1.69
CA ALA A 61 12.99 -1.08 1.84
C ALA A 61 14.44 -1.52 1.55
N THR A 62 15.30 -0.60 1.08
CA THR A 62 16.73 -0.87 0.86
C THR A 62 17.61 -0.39 2.02
N ASP A 63 17.06 0.43 2.92
CA ASP A 63 17.75 0.93 4.11
C ASP A 63 17.65 -0.07 5.26
N ARG A 64 18.78 -0.68 5.61
CA ARG A 64 18.85 -1.69 6.68
C ARG A 64 18.65 -1.11 8.07
N ASP A 65 18.83 0.19 8.27
CA ASP A 65 18.65 0.83 9.57
C ASP A 65 17.15 1.04 9.91
N GLN A 66 16.26 0.81 8.94
CA GLN A 66 14.82 0.86 9.11
C GLN A 66 14.19 -0.51 9.46
N PHE A 67 15.00 -1.57 9.67
CA PHE A 67 14.59 -2.93 10.04
C PHE A 67 15.24 -3.39 11.36
#